data_AF-Q2BFQ6-F1
#
_entry.id   AF-Q2BFQ6-F1
#
_cell.length_a   1.000
_cell.length_b   1.000
_cell.length_c   1.000
_cell.angle_alpha   90.00
_cell.angle_beta   90.00
_cell.angle_gamma   90.00
#
_symmetry.space_group_name_H-M   'P 1'
#
loop_
_entity.id
_entity.type
_entity.pdbx_description
1 polymer ?
#
loop_
_entity_poly.entity_id
_entity_poly.type
_entity_poly.pdbx_seq_one_letter_code
_entity_poly.pdbx_strand_id
1 'polypeptide(L)'
;MIYNEVHKLRSEGFTNSAIARKLKISRNRVIEYGKMSPEEFYSFSISLQSRSKKLDPFREKIIGWLKEHPDLSGAQVLDWLGEKLDVSAVSEGTVRNYVNELREAYHIPKMVSERSYSTVPDLPMAQQLQVDFGQVKVSTTNGTFKRLYFIGFVLAHSRYKYVEWARPTFSSIRSY
;
A
#
# COMPACT_ATOMS: atom_id res chain seq x y z
N MET A 1 28.75 4.70 -4.76
CA MET A 1 27.62 5.22 -5.56
C MET A 1 27.93 5.12 -7.04
N ILE A 2 26.91 4.96 -7.90
CA ILE A 2 27.06 4.80 -9.36
C ILE A 2 27.84 5.97 -10.00
N TYR A 3 27.70 7.20 -9.49
CA TYR A 3 28.44 8.39 -9.95
C TYR A 3 29.97 8.23 -9.86
N ASN A 4 30.49 7.82 -8.69
CA ASN A 4 31.93 7.64 -8.48
C ASN A 4 32.50 6.52 -9.38
N GLU A 5 31.74 5.45 -9.59
CA GLU A 5 32.10 4.34 -10.48
C GLU A 5 32.19 4.79 -11.95
N VAL A 6 31.31 5.69 -12.41
CA VAL A 6 31.37 6.24 -13.77
C VAL A 6 32.65 7.05 -13.98
N HIS A 7 33.03 7.90 -13.03
CA HIS A 7 34.26 8.70 -13.11
C HIS A 7 35.53 7.86 -13.03
N LYS A 8 35.54 6.86 -12.13
CA LYS A 8 36.64 5.88 -12.03
C LYS A 8 36.83 5.08 -13.34
N LEU A 9 35.77 4.54 -13.91
CA LEU A 9 35.89 3.79 -15.16
C LEU A 9 36.27 4.69 -16.35
N ARG A 10 35.92 5.98 -16.33
CA ARG A 10 36.41 6.94 -17.32
C ARG A 10 37.89 7.24 -17.18
N SER A 11 38.41 7.41 -15.96
CA SER A 11 39.84 7.61 -15.75
C SER A 11 40.66 6.37 -16.12
N GLU A 12 40.07 5.18 -16.01
CA GLU A 12 40.63 3.92 -16.52
C GLU A 12 40.52 3.75 -18.05
N GLY A 13 39.93 4.71 -18.78
CA GLY A 13 39.88 4.73 -20.25
C GLY A 13 38.71 3.96 -20.88
N PHE A 14 37.71 3.54 -20.11
CA PHE A 14 36.55 2.83 -20.67
C PHE A 14 35.63 3.76 -21.48
N THR A 15 35.09 3.25 -22.59
CA THR A 15 34.08 3.95 -23.38
C THR A 15 32.72 4.00 -22.65
N ASN A 16 31.91 5.03 -22.92
CA ASN A 16 30.57 5.16 -22.31
C ASN A 16 29.70 3.90 -22.51
N SER A 17 29.84 3.20 -23.65
CA SER A 17 29.13 1.95 -23.93
C SER A 17 29.63 0.76 -23.09
N ALA A 18 30.91 0.70 -22.77
CA ALA A 18 31.47 -0.31 -21.87
C ALA A 18 31.05 -0.06 -20.41
N ILE A 19 31.06 1.20 -19.99
CA ILE A 19 30.61 1.61 -18.64
C ILE A 19 29.13 1.29 -18.45
N ALA A 20 28.27 1.61 -19.43
CA ALA A 20 26.84 1.30 -19.39
C ALA A 20 26.57 -0.20 -19.18
N ARG A 21 27.32 -1.06 -19.90
CA ARG A 21 27.23 -2.52 -19.76
C ARG A 21 27.72 -3.02 -18.41
N LYS A 22 28.85 -2.52 -17.91
CA LYS A 22 29.42 -2.90 -16.61
C LYS A 22 28.50 -2.50 -15.44
N LEU A 23 27.97 -1.28 -15.48
CA LEU A 23 27.13 -0.74 -14.41
C LEU A 23 25.63 -1.03 -14.58
N LYS A 24 25.23 -1.71 -15.66
CA LYS A 24 23.82 -2.01 -16.00
C LYS A 24 22.91 -0.77 -15.96
N ILE A 25 23.40 0.36 -16.48
CA ILE A 25 22.66 1.63 -16.59
C ILE A 25 22.58 2.09 -18.05
N SER A 26 21.65 3.00 -18.35
CA SER A 26 21.53 3.55 -19.70
C SER A 26 22.75 4.37 -20.09
N ARG A 27 23.12 4.35 -21.38
CA ARG A 27 24.22 5.16 -21.92
C ARG A 27 24.02 6.66 -21.65
N ASN A 28 22.76 7.12 -21.64
CA ASN A 28 22.44 8.51 -21.32
C ASN A 28 22.81 8.86 -19.88
N ARG A 29 22.53 7.99 -18.90
CA ARG A 29 22.94 8.21 -17.50
C ARG A 29 24.46 8.21 -17.33
N VAL A 30 25.20 7.40 -18.09
CA VAL A 30 26.67 7.43 -18.09
C VAL A 30 27.19 8.77 -18.61
N ILE A 31 26.61 9.28 -19.70
CA ILE A 31 26.99 10.56 -20.29
C ILE A 31 26.68 11.71 -19.33
N GLU A 32 25.49 11.69 -18.73
CA GLU A 32 25.01 12.67 -17.76
C GLU A 32 25.91 12.72 -16.52
N TYR A 33 26.13 11.58 -15.86
CA TYR A 33 26.98 11.50 -14.66
C TYR A 33 28.43 11.84 -14.94
N GLY A 34 28.95 11.46 -16.10
CA GLY A 34 30.31 11.81 -16.48
C GLY A 34 30.50 13.28 -16.85
N LYS A 35 29.42 14.05 -17.06
CA LYS A 35 29.48 15.51 -17.27
C LYS A 35 29.28 16.29 -15.98
N MET A 36 28.55 15.73 -15.01
CA MET A 36 28.27 16.38 -13.73
C MET A 36 29.53 16.50 -12.86
N SER A 37 29.79 17.70 -12.36
CA SER A 37 30.75 17.92 -11.27
C SER A 37 30.26 17.28 -9.95
N PRO A 38 31.14 17.08 -8.97
CA PRO A 38 30.73 16.60 -7.65
C PRO A 38 29.66 17.48 -6.99
N GLU A 39 29.77 18.80 -7.15
CA GLU A 39 28.83 19.80 -6.62
C GLU A 39 27.49 19.76 -7.35
N GLU A 40 27.51 19.58 -8.68
CA GLU A 40 26.30 19.42 -9.50
C GLU A 40 25.60 18.11 -9.17
N PHE A 41 26.33 17.01 -8.98
CA PHE A 41 25.77 15.73 -8.58
C PHE A 41 25.21 15.78 -7.16
N TYR A 42 25.86 16.49 -6.24
CA TYR A 42 25.37 16.72 -4.89
C TYR A 42 24.06 17.52 -4.91
N SER A 43 24.02 18.60 -5.68
CA SER A 43 22.80 19.41 -5.87
C SER A 43 21.68 18.65 -6.56
N PHE A 44 22.00 17.80 -7.55
CA PHE A 44 21.07 16.88 -8.21
C PHE A 44 20.53 15.81 -7.25
N SER A 45 21.38 15.27 -6.37
CA SER A 45 20.97 14.31 -5.34
C SER A 45 20.04 14.96 -4.31
N ILE A 46 20.32 16.21 -3.92
CA ILE A 46 19.44 17.01 -3.06
C ILE A 46 18.14 17.34 -3.78
N SER A 47 18.16 17.70 -5.06
CA SER A 47 16.95 18.06 -5.80
C SER A 47 16.02 16.87 -6.06
N LEU A 48 16.59 15.66 -6.21
CA LEU A 48 15.83 14.40 -6.20
C LEU A 48 15.14 14.16 -4.85
N GLN A 49 15.76 14.60 -3.75
CA GLN A 49 15.16 14.56 -2.42
C GLN A 49 14.16 15.71 -2.18
N SER A 50 14.29 16.83 -2.92
CA SER A 50 13.51 18.06 -2.71
C SER A 50 12.23 18.16 -3.54
N ARG A 51 11.82 17.11 -4.28
CA ARG A 51 10.44 17.06 -4.78
C ARG A 51 9.54 16.97 -3.56
N SER A 52 8.88 18.08 -3.21
CA SER A 52 7.89 18.10 -2.14
C SER A 52 6.85 17.01 -2.43
N LYS A 53 6.89 15.96 -1.63
CA LYS A 53 5.90 14.89 -1.70
C LYS A 53 4.62 15.49 -1.17
N LYS A 54 3.48 15.10 -1.74
CA LYS A 54 2.15 15.57 -1.31
C LYS A 54 1.90 15.39 0.20
N LEU A 55 2.63 14.48 0.84
CA LEU A 55 2.53 14.14 2.26
C LEU A 55 3.53 14.88 3.15
N ASP A 56 4.49 15.61 2.59
CA ASP A 56 5.48 16.36 3.37
C ASP A 56 4.88 17.37 4.35
N PRO A 57 3.78 18.09 4.04
CA PRO A 57 3.12 18.95 5.01
C PRO A 57 2.60 18.21 6.27
N PHE A 58 2.38 16.90 6.16
CA PHE A 58 1.84 16.06 7.23
C PHE A 58 2.91 15.17 7.88
N ARG A 59 4.18 15.31 7.48
CA ARG A 59 5.29 14.45 7.88
C ARG A 59 5.38 14.28 9.40
N GLU A 60 5.42 15.39 10.14
CA GLU A 60 5.59 15.34 11.60
C GLU A 60 4.44 14.61 12.29
N LYS A 61 3.21 14.82 11.80
CA LYS A 61 2.01 14.18 12.34
C LYS A 61 2.01 12.68 12.07
N ILE A 62 2.41 12.27 10.86
CA ILE A 62 2.56 10.85 10.50
C ILE A 62 3.66 10.20 11.36
N ILE A 63 4.79 10.86 11.59
CA ILE A 63 5.85 10.35 12.46
C ILE A 63 5.35 10.18 13.90
N GLY A 64 4.57 11.15 14.41
CA GLY A 64 3.94 11.05 15.73
C GLY A 64 3.10 9.78 15.85
N TRP A 65 2.21 9.55 14.89
CA TRP A 65 1.38 8.34 14.86
C TRP A 65 2.21 7.05 14.78
N LEU A 66 3.26 7.01 13.97
CA LEU A 66 4.12 5.83 13.83
C LEU A 66 4.96 5.56 15.09
N LYS A 67 5.27 6.59 15.88
CA LYS A 67 5.95 6.42 17.18
C LYS A 67 5.00 5.96 18.27
N GLU A 68 3.79 6.50 18.31
CA GLU A 68 2.74 6.11 19.26
C GLU A 68 2.21 4.70 18.98
N HIS A 69 2.06 4.38 17.69
CA HIS A 69 1.53 3.11 17.21
C HIS A 69 2.44 2.51 16.11
N PRO A 70 3.55 1.86 16.50
CA PRO A 70 4.52 1.29 15.56
C PRO A 70 3.98 0.19 14.65
N ASP A 71 2.81 -0.36 14.97
CA ASP A 71 2.09 -1.39 14.21
C ASP A 71 1.26 -0.84 13.03
N LEU A 72 1.01 0.48 13.00
CA LEU A 72 0.18 1.13 11.98
C LEU A 72 0.59 0.77 10.54
N SER A 73 -0.39 0.39 9.74
CA SER A 73 -0.22 0.14 8.31
C SER A 73 -0.40 1.41 7.48
N GLY A 74 0.14 1.43 6.26
CA GLY A 74 -0.05 2.56 5.34
C GLY A 74 -1.52 2.83 5.01
N ALA A 75 -2.38 1.80 5.02
CA ALA A 75 -3.83 1.94 4.85
C ALA A 75 -4.46 2.66 6.04
N GLN A 76 -4.14 2.25 7.27
CA GLN A 76 -4.63 2.93 8.48
C GLN A 76 -4.13 4.39 8.58
N VAL A 77 -2.90 4.65 8.12
CA VAL A 77 -2.39 6.03 8.03
C VAL A 77 -3.17 6.83 6.99
N LEU A 78 -3.55 6.23 5.85
CA LEU A 78 -4.43 6.89 4.86
C LEU A 78 -5.80 7.22 5.46
N ASP A 79 -6.41 6.28 6.19
CA ASP A 79 -7.69 6.51 6.87
C ASP A 79 -7.58 7.69 7.86
N TRP A 80 -6.51 7.72 8.67
CA TRP A 80 -6.27 8.82 9.60
C TRP A 80 -5.97 10.15 8.92
N LEU A 81 -5.32 10.14 7.75
CA LEU A 81 -5.13 11.34 6.94
C LEU A 81 -6.47 11.89 6.45
N GLY A 82 -7.42 11.03 6.08
CA GLY A 82 -8.79 11.44 5.75
C GLY A 82 -9.56 11.94 6.96
N GLU A 83 -9.65 11.13 8.02
CA GLU A 83 -10.49 11.40 9.19
C GLU A 83 -10.00 12.59 10.03
N LYS A 84 -8.68 12.70 10.25
CA LYS A 84 -8.10 13.69 11.19
C LYS A 84 -7.57 14.95 10.51
N LEU A 85 -7.42 14.94 9.18
CA LEU A 85 -6.76 16.01 8.42
C LEU A 85 -7.47 16.36 7.10
N ASP A 86 -8.59 15.71 6.77
CA ASP A 86 -9.38 15.93 5.54
C ASP A 86 -8.57 15.78 4.24
N VAL A 87 -7.58 14.88 4.24
CA VAL A 87 -6.71 14.63 3.09
C VAL A 87 -7.29 13.50 2.23
N SER A 88 -7.81 13.84 1.05
CA SER A 88 -8.43 12.89 0.11
C SER A 88 -7.71 12.74 -1.24
N ALA A 89 -6.71 13.58 -1.53
CA ALA A 89 -6.05 13.66 -2.85
C ALA A 89 -4.81 12.75 -3.02
N VAL A 90 -4.68 11.70 -2.19
CA VAL A 90 -3.49 10.83 -2.14
C VAL A 90 -3.91 9.37 -2.29
N SER A 91 -3.21 8.63 -3.15
CA SER A 91 -3.46 7.19 -3.31
C SER A 91 -2.81 6.37 -2.19
N GLU A 92 -3.41 5.23 -1.86
CA GLU A 92 -2.90 4.30 -0.84
C GLU A 92 -1.44 3.89 -1.09
N GLY A 93 -1.08 3.60 -2.34
CA GLY A 93 0.29 3.26 -2.71
C GLY A 93 1.30 4.38 -2.40
N THR A 94 0.88 5.64 -2.56
CA THR A 94 1.72 6.81 -2.23
C THR A 94 1.93 6.90 -0.72
N VAL A 95 0.86 6.74 0.07
CA VAL A 95 0.96 6.76 1.54
C VAL A 95 1.82 5.61 2.05
N ARG A 96 1.64 4.40 1.51
CA ARG A 96 2.42 3.22 1.90
C ARG A 96 3.92 3.41 1.65
N ASN A 97 4.29 3.90 0.47
CA ASN A 97 5.70 4.17 0.16
C ASN A 97 6.27 5.23 1.09
N TYR A 98 5.53 6.32 1.31
CA TYR A 98 5.95 7.40 2.21
C TYR A 98 6.14 6.92 3.66
N VAL A 99 5.21 6.11 4.18
CA VAL A 99 5.31 5.51 5.53
C VAL A 99 6.52 4.59 5.64
N ASN A 100 6.81 3.78 4.61
CA ASN A 100 7.99 2.91 4.61
C ASN A 100 9.29 3.72 4.63
N GLU A 101 9.38 4.78 3.82
CA GLU A 101 10.54 5.69 3.83
C GLU A 101 10.71 6.36 5.20
N LEU A 102 9.63 6.79 5.85
CA LEU A 102 9.69 7.36 7.20
C LEU A 102 10.16 6.32 8.23
N ARG A 103 9.70 5.08 8.13
CA ARG A 103 10.16 4.00 9.01
C ARG A 103 11.65 3.74 8.87
N GLU A 104 12.15 3.72 7.64
CA GLU A 104 13.58 3.54 7.35
C GLU A 104 14.40 4.74 7.86
N ALA A 105 13.97 5.97 7.54
CA ALA A 105 14.68 7.18 7.93
C ALA A 105 14.74 7.36 9.46
N TYR A 106 13.65 7.09 10.17
CA TYR A 106 13.55 7.29 11.62
C TYR A 106 13.75 6.00 12.44
N HIS A 107 14.15 4.90 11.78
CA HIS A 107 14.41 3.60 12.42
C HIS A 107 13.24 3.13 13.30
N ILE A 108 12.01 3.27 12.79
CA ILE A 108 10.79 2.87 13.50
C ILE A 108 10.46 1.42 13.09
N PRO A 109 10.75 0.40 13.94
CA PRO A 109 10.46 -0.98 13.60
C PRO A 109 8.95 -1.19 13.54
N LYS A 110 8.46 -1.81 12.47
CA LYS A 110 7.06 -2.21 12.39
C LYS A 110 6.83 -3.36 13.36
N MET A 111 6.14 -3.09 14.47
CA MET A 111 5.70 -4.15 15.37
C MET A 111 4.51 -4.85 14.73
N VAL A 112 4.72 -6.07 14.24
CA VAL A 112 3.60 -6.92 13.81
C VAL A 112 3.12 -7.62 15.06
N SER A 113 1.99 -7.18 15.62
CA SER A 113 1.30 -7.98 16.63
C SER A 113 0.79 -9.24 15.93
N GLU A 114 1.37 -10.39 16.28
CA GLU A 114 0.76 -11.66 15.92
C GLU A 114 -0.60 -11.74 16.63
N ARG A 115 -1.69 -11.74 15.87
CA ARG A 115 -3.01 -12.00 16.44
C ARG A 115 -3.01 -13.41 17.02
N SER A 116 -3.07 -13.52 18.35
CA SER A 116 -3.35 -14.77 19.02
C SER A 116 -4.83 -15.11 18.84
N TYR A 117 -5.13 -15.94 17.84
CA TYR A 117 -6.46 -16.53 17.72
C TYR A 117 -6.56 -17.70 18.70
N SER A 118 -7.30 -17.52 19.79
CA SER A 118 -7.76 -18.64 20.60
C SER A 118 -9.12 -19.09 20.08
N THR A 119 -9.36 -20.40 20.08
CA THR A 119 -10.68 -20.95 19.77
C THR A 119 -11.66 -20.44 20.82
N VAL A 120 -12.61 -19.61 20.40
CA VAL A 120 -13.73 -19.22 21.27
C VAL A 120 -14.51 -20.51 21.59
N PRO A 121 -14.85 -20.79 22.86
CA PRO A 121 -15.67 -21.95 23.20
C PRO A 121 -16.94 -21.97 22.34
N ASP A 122 -17.31 -23.14 21.82
CA ASP A 122 -18.52 -23.28 21.01
C ASP A 122 -19.73 -22.80 21.82
N LEU A 123 -20.38 -21.75 21.32
CA LEU A 123 -21.60 -21.24 21.92
C LEU A 123 -22.74 -22.26 21.72
N PRO A 124 -23.71 -22.33 22.65
CA PRO A 124 -24.89 -23.17 22.50
C PRO A 124 -25.60 -22.98 21.15
N MET A 125 -26.34 -24.01 20.73
CA MET A 125 -27.10 -23.98 19.48
C MET A 125 -27.96 -22.71 19.35
N ALA A 126 -28.03 -22.18 18.13
CA ALA A 126 -28.78 -20.98 17.75
C ALA A 126 -28.34 -19.65 18.41
N GLN A 127 -27.23 -19.61 19.16
CA GLN A 127 -26.72 -18.35 19.75
C GLN A 127 -25.74 -17.58 18.85
N GLN A 128 -25.19 -18.23 17.83
CA GLN A 128 -24.25 -17.59 16.90
C GLN A 128 -24.47 -18.06 15.47
N LEU A 129 -24.42 -17.10 14.54
CA LEU A 129 -24.44 -17.34 13.11
C LEU A 129 -23.43 -16.43 12.41
N GLN A 130 -22.87 -16.89 11.30
CA GLN A 130 -22.06 -16.10 10.39
C GLN A 130 -22.93 -15.66 9.21
N VAL A 131 -22.89 -14.37 8.87
CA VAL A 131 -23.56 -13.79 7.69
C VAL A 131 -22.50 -13.37 6.69
N ASP A 132 -22.62 -13.86 5.45
CA ASP A 132 -21.77 -13.44 4.35
C ASP A 132 -22.63 -12.93 3.18
N PHE A 133 -22.15 -11.88 2.51
CA PHE A 133 -22.76 -11.35 1.29
C PHE A 133 -22.02 -11.90 0.08
N GLY A 134 -22.77 -12.34 -0.92
CA GLY A 134 -22.22 -12.90 -2.14
C GLY A 134 -22.89 -12.35 -3.41
N GLN A 135 -22.19 -12.52 -4.53
CA GLN A 135 -22.73 -12.23 -5.85
C GLN A 135 -22.39 -13.35 -6.82
N VAL A 136 -23.30 -13.63 -7.75
CA VAL A 136 -23.10 -14.61 -8.83
C VAL A 136 -23.56 -14.02 -10.17
N LYS A 137 -22.80 -14.30 -11.23
CA LYS A 137 -23.20 -13.98 -12.61
C LYS A 137 -23.90 -15.19 -13.22
N VAL A 138 -25.15 -15.03 -13.63
CA VAL A 138 -25.96 -16.09 -14.25
C VAL A 138 -26.30 -15.68 -15.68
N SER A 139 -26.19 -16.62 -16.62
CA SER A 139 -26.61 -16.44 -18.01
C SER A 139 -28.14 -16.45 -18.11
N THR A 140 -28.71 -15.49 -18.84
CA THR A 140 -30.12 -15.45 -19.17
C THR A 140 -30.42 -16.28 -20.41
N THR A 141 -31.69 -16.60 -20.62
CA THR A 141 -32.18 -17.26 -21.85
C THR A 141 -31.86 -16.49 -23.13
N ASN A 142 -31.58 -15.19 -23.01
CA ASN A 142 -31.27 -14.31 -24.14
C ASN A 142 -29.75 -14.17 -24.38
N GLY A 143 -28.92 -15.01 -23.75
CA GLY A 143 -27.46 -14.97 -23.91
C GLY A 143 -26.76 -13.80 -23.20
N THR A 144 -27.49 -13.02 -22.40
CA THR A 144 -26.91 -11.94 -21.59
C THR A 144 -26.58 -12.42 -20.18
N PHE A 145 -25.78 -11.67 -19.41
CA PHE A 145 -25.47 -12.01 -18.03
C PHE A 145 -26.20 -11.08 -17.05
N LYS A 146 -26.80 -11.66 -16.02
CA LYS A 146 -27.38 -10.93 -14.89
C LYS A 146 -26.58 -11.21 -13.63
N ARG A 147 -26.22 -10.16 -12.88
CA ARG A 147 -25.66 -10.29 -11.53
C ARG A 147 -26.80 -10.46 -10.54
N LEU A 148 -26.71 -11.50 -9.72
CA LEU A 148 -27.60 -11.75 -8.59
C LEU A 148 -26.78 -11.59 -7.31
N TYR A 149 -27.39 -10.99 -6.29
CA TYR A 149 -26.81 -10.84 -4.97
C TYR A 149 -27.55 -11.76 -4.01
N PHE A 150 -26.84 -12.26 -3.00
CA PHE A 150 -27.44 -13.10 -1.98
C PHE A 150 -26.80 -12.84 -0.62
N ILE A 151 -27.53 -13.20 0.43
CA ILE A 151 -27.06 -13.20 1.81
C ILE A 151 -27.06 -14.66 2.25
N GLY A 152 -25.90 -15.17 2.64
CA GLY A 152 -25.72 -16.50 3.20
C GLY A 152 -25.61 -16.46 4.72
N PHE A 153 -26.28 -17.39 5.39
CA PHE A 153 -26.26 -17.55 6.83
C PHE A 153 -25.73 -18.95 7.16
N VAL A 154 -24.80 -19.04 8.09
CA VAL A 154 -24.25 -20.31 8.59
C VAL A 154 -24.33 -20.33 10.11
N LEU A 155 -25.11 -21.25 10.69
CA LEU A 155 -25.14 -21.43 12.15
C LEU A 155 -23.79 -21.94 12.65
N ALA A 156 -23.23 -21.33 13.69
CA ALA A 156 -21.87 -21.63 14.15
C ALA A 156 -21.73 -23.06 14.67
N HIS A 157 -22.71 -23.53 15.44
CA HIS A 157 -22.70 -24.86 16.07
C HIS A 157 -23.13 -25.97 15.10
N SER A 158 -24.29 -25.85 14.46
CA SER A 158 -24.83 -26.92 13.59
C SER A 158 -24.30 -26.89 12.16
N ARG A 159 -23.63 -25.79 11.76
CA ARG A 159 -23.22 -25.52 10.37
C ARG A 159 -24.37 -25.54 9.36
N TYR A 160 -25.61 -25.42 9.82
CA TYR A 160 -26.78 -25.30 8.96
C TYR A 160 -26.66 -24.04 8.10
N LYS A 161 -26.95 -24.17 6.80
CA LYS A 161 -26.80 -23.11 5.81
C LYS A 161 -28.15 -22.67 5.30
N TYR A 162 -28.37 -21.37 5.25
CA TYR A 162 -29.54 -20.73 4.66
C TYR A 162 -29.09 -19.61 3.71
N VAL A 163 -29.80 -19.40 2.60
CA VAL A 163 -29.44 -18.39 1.61
C VAL A 163 -30.70 -17.65 1.17
N GLU A 164 -30.66 -16.32 1.21
CA GLU A 164 -31.71 -15.43 0.73
C GLU A 164 -31.23 -14.63 -0.49
N TRP A 165 -32.04 -14.56 -1.54
CA TRP A 165 -31.72 -13.76 -2.72
C TRP A 165 -32.04 -12.28 -2.48
N ALA A 166 -31.02 -11.43 -2.59
CA ALA A 166 -31.17 -9.99 -2.43
C ALA A 166 -31.47 -9.30 -3.78
N ARG A 167 -32.46 -8.40 -3.78
CA ARG A 167 -32.69 -7.52 -4.94
C ARG A 167 -31.59 -6.44 -5.01
N PRO A 168 -31.25 -5.94 -6.21
CA PRO A 168 -30.14 -5.00 -6.41
C PRO A 168 -30.26 -3.67 -5.63
N THR A 169 -31.45 -3.33 -5.14
CA THR A 169 -31.70 -2.16 -4.30
C THR A 169 -31.54 -2.50 -2.82
N PHE A 170 -30.31 -2.87 -2.40
CA PHE A 170 -29.96 -2.95 -0.99
C PHE A 170 -29.22 -1.67 -0.59
N SER A 171 -29.96 -0.59 -0.35
CA SER A 171 -29.43 0.60 0.30
C SER A 171 -29.36 0.34 1.80
N SER A 172 -28.16 0.06 2.30
CA SER A 172 -27.70 0.18 3.70
C SER A 172 -28.77 0.02 4.79
N ILE A 173 -28.78 -1.12 5.49
CA ILE A 173 -29.40 -1.18 6.81
C ILE A 173 -28.55 -0.31 7.74
N ARG A 174 -29.08 0.85 8.15
CA ARG A 174 -28.56 1.60 9.29
C ARG A 174 -28.81 0.75 10.53
N SER A 175 -27.74 0.28 11.16
CA SER A 175 -27.76 -0.18 12.55
C SER A 175 -28.16 1.00 13.45
N TYR A 176 -29.27 0.82 14.18
CA TYR A 176 -29.60 1.62 15.38
C TYR A 176 -28.81 1.12 16.57
#